data_AF-A0A6M0RH90-F1
#
_entry.id   AF-A0A6M0RH90-F1
#
_cell.length_a   1.000
_cell.length_b   1.000
_cell.length_c   1.000
_cell.angle_alpha   90.00
_cell.angle_beta   90.00
_cell.angle_gamma   90.00
#
_symmetry.space_group_name_H-M   'P 1'
#
loop_
_entity.id
_entity.type
_entity.pdbx_description
1 polymer ?
#
loop_
_entity_poly.entity_id
_entity_poly.type
_entity_poly.pdbx_seq_one_letter_code
_entity_poly.pdbx_strand_id
1 'polypeptide(L)'
;MTTTKKFNTPNSHTTAWIAQTWLSFVVSISATAIGIIYLPADVWLKGYLGMGLLFSVGSTVSLSKTIRDQEEAKRMLSRIDEAKLERLLADYDPFKQ
;
A
#
# COMPACT_ATOMS: atom_id res chain seq x y z
N MET A 1 -25.53 18.33 -19.11
CA MET A 1 -24.65 18.86 -18.05
C MET A 1 -23.79 17.70 -17.54
N THR A 2 -22.67 17.45 -18.21
CA THR A 2 -21.77 16.32 -17.95
C THR A 2 -20.84 16.67 -16.79
N THR A 3 -21.06 16.02 -15.64
CA THR A 3 -20.19 16.13 -14.46
C THR A 3 -18.88 15.41 -14.76
N THR A 4 -17.86 16.15 -15.20
CA THR A 4 -16.48 15.65 -15.31
C THR A 4 -15.96 15.42 -13.88
N LYS A 5 -15.94 14.17 -13.44
CA LYS A 5 -15.42 13.80 -12.11
C LYS A 5 -13.90 14.02 -12.13
N LYS A 6 -13.43 15.19 -11.65
CA LYS A 6 -12.00 15.48 -11.53
C LYS A 6 -11.32 14.39 -10.71
N PHE A 7 -10.37 13.69 -11.32
CA PHE A 7 -9.52 12.72 -10.65
C PHE A 7 -8.72 13.42 -9.55
N ASN A 8 -8.99 13.08 -8.30
CA ASN A 8 -8.20 13.56 -7.17
C ASN A 8 -6.88 12.76 -7.15
N THR A 9 -5.77 13.40 -7.55
CA THR A 9 -4.44 12.83 -7.32
C THR A 9 -4.29 12.63 -5.81
N PRO A 10 -3.97 11.42 -5.32
CA PRO A 10 -3.76 11.22 -3.90
C PRO A 10 -2.64 12.17 -3.45
N ASN A 11 -2.92 12.97 -2.42
CA ASN A 11 -1.93 13.88 -1.84
C ASN A 11 -0.69 13.08 -1.45
N SER A 12 0.45 13.37 -2.08
CA SER A 12 1.72 12.78 -1.70
C SER A 12 2.06 13.23 -0.28
N HIS A 13 2.41 12.28 0.59
CA HIS A 13 2.85 12.60 1.94
C HIS A 13 4.12 13.46 1.91
N THR A 14 4.23 14.41 2.84
CA THR A 14 5.44 15.22 3.00
C THR A 14 6.64 14.34 3.34
N THR A 15 7.83 14.71 2.87
CA THR A 15 9.09 14.00 3.13
C THR A 15 9.35 13.76 4.63
N ALA A 16 8.99 14.72 5.48
CA ALA A 16 9.09 14.58 6.94
C ALA A 16 8.25 13.42 7.49
N TRP A 17 7.01 13.25 7.01
CA TRP A 17 6.13 12.16 7.43
C TRP A 17 6.65 10.80 6.97
N ILE A 18 7.19 10.73 5.75
CA ILE A 18 7.80 9.51 5.21
C ILE A 18 9.01 9.11 6.06
N ALA A 19 9.87 10.06 6.40
CA ALA A 19 11.03 9.83 7.26
C ALA A 19 10.62 9.36 8.67
N GLN A 20 9.62 10.00 9.28
CA GLN A 20 9.09 9.60 10.59
C GLN A 20 8.55 8.16 10.57
N THR A 21 7.78 7.81 9.53
CA THR A 21 7.18 6.47 9.42
C THR A 21 8.27 5.39 9.34
N TRP A 22 9.33 5.63 8.56
CA TRP A 22 10.47 4.74 8.49
C TRP A 22 11.23 4.64 9.81
N LEU A 23 11.45 5.78 10.48
CA LEU A 23 12.12 5.81 11.78
C LEU A 23 11.34 5.00 12.81
N SER A 24 10.03 5.21 12.94
CA SER A 24 9.17 4.46 13.87
C SER A 24 9.18 2.96 13.59
N PHE A 25 9.17 2.57 12.31
CA PHE A 25 9.25 1.16 11.93
C PHE A 25 10.57 0.51 12.35
N VAL A 26 11.70 1.17 12.06
CA VAL A 26 13.03 0.68 12.46
C VAL A 26 13.15 0.61 13.98
N VAL A 27 12.73 1.65 14.69
CA VAL A 27 12.75 1.69 16.16
C VAL A 27 11.91 0.54 16.74
N SER A 28 10.72 0.27 16.20
CA SER A 28 9.85 -0.82 16.67
C SER A 28 10.48 -2.20 16.49
N ILE A 29 11.10 -2.47 15.34
CA ILE A 29 11.75 -3.75 15.07
C ILE A 29 12.99 -3.91 15.95
N SER A 30 13.82 -2.87 16.05
CA SER A 30 15.01 -2.86 16.89
C SER A 30 14.66 -3.06 18.36
N ALA A 31 13.64 -2.37 18.88
CA ALA A 31 13.19 -2.52 20.26
C ALA A 31 12.75 -3.96 20.56
N THR A 32 11.98 -4.58 19.66
CA THR A 32 11.55 -5.97 19.82
C THR A 32 12.73 -6.95 19.74
N ALA A 33 13.65 -6.74 18.79
CA ALA A 33 14.85 -7.57 18.65
C ALA A 33 15.75 -7.49 19.88
N ILE A 34 15.96 -6.28 20.42
CA ILE A 34 16.68 -6.05 21.68
C ILE A 34 15.97 -6.79 22.83
N GLY A 35 14.64 -6.70 22.92
CA GLY A 35 13.84 -7.42 23.91
C GLY A 35 14.06 -8.94 23.86
N ILE A 36 14.13 -9.52 22.65
CA ILE A 36 14.41 -10.96 22.47
C ILE A 36 15.83 -11.31 22.93
N ILE A 37 16.83 -10.46 22.67
CA ILE A 37 18.23 -10.68 23.07
C ILE A 37 18.37 -10.66 24.60
N TYR A 38 17.77 -9.67 25.26
CA TYR A 38 17.84 -9.48 26.72
C TYR A 38 16.94 -10.44 27.51
N LEU A 39 16.04 -11.18 26.85
CA LEU A 39 15.19 -12.16 27.51
C LEU A 39 16.05 -13.27 28.16
N PRO A 40 15.88 -13.59 29.46
CA PRO A 40 16.57 -14.70 30.11
C PRO A 40 15.89 -16.03 29.70
N ALA A 41 16.14 -16.46 28.47
CA ALA A 41 15.57 -17.65 27.86
C ALA A 41 16.63 -18.45 27.11
N ASP A 42 16.31 -19.72 26.84
CA ASP A 42 17.15 -20.59 26.03
C ASP A 42 17.31 -20.05 24.59
N VAL A 43 18.46 -20.34 23.97
CA VAL A 43 18.80 -19.89 22.61
C VAL A 43 17.78 -20.39 21.60
N TRP A 44 17.24 -21.59 21.79
CA TRP A 44 16.22 -22.16 20.92
C TRP A 44 14.93 -21.33 20.94
N LEU A 45 14.49 -20.89 22.13
CA LEU A 45 13.29 -20.06 22.27
C LEU A 45 13.50 -18.66 21.66
N LYS A 46 14.69 -18.08 21.84
CA LYS A 46 15.06 -16.82 21.16
C LYS A 46 15.05 -16.96 19.64
N GLY A 47 15.55 -18.08 19.13
CA GLY A 47 15.51 -18.43 17.71
C GLY A 47 14.07 -18.52 17.17
N TYR A 48 13.19 -19.22 17.90
CA TYR A 48 11.77 -19.32 17.54
C TYR A 48 11.09 -17.95 17.46
N LEU A 49 11.31 -17.09 18.47
CA LEU A 49 10.77 -15.72 18.48
C LEU A 49 11.36 -14.87 17.36
N GLY A 50 12.67 -15.00 17.08
CA GLY A 50 13.34 -14.31 15.98
C GLY A 50 12.80 -14.71 14.61
N MET A 51 12.59 -16.00 14.37
CA MET A 51 11.96 -16.50 13.14
C MET A 51 10.53 -15.95 12.98
N GLY A 52 9.73 -15.97 14.05
CA GLY A 52 8.37 -15.41 14.04
C GLY A 52 8.35 -13.91 13.76
N LEU A 53 9.25 -13.14 14.37
CA LEU A 53 9.41 -11.71 14.12
C LEU A 53 9.73 -11.44 12.65
N LEU A 54 10.77 -12.11 12.10
CA LEU A 54 11.19 -11.92 10.72
C LEU A 54 10.09 -12.28 9.71
N PHE A 55 9.42 -13.41 9.94
CA PHE A 55 8.33 -13.86 9.07
C PHE A 55 7.11 -12.92 9.13
N SER A 56 6.73 -12.47 10.32
CA SER A 56 5.63 -11.52 10.51
C SER A 56 5.91 -10.18 9.83
N VAL A 57 7.11 -9.62 10.00
CA VAL A 57 7.52 -8.36 9.35
C VAL A 57 7.56 -8.53 7.82
N GLY A 58 8.19 -9.60 7.33
CA GLY A 58 8.29 -9.87 5.90
C GLY A 58 6.93 -10.05 5.22
N SER A 59 6.03 -10.84 5.83
CA SER A 59 4.67 -11.04 5.31
C SER A 59 3.84 -9.76 5.33
N THR A 60 3.96 -8.93 6.37
CA THR A 60 3.28 -7.62 6.44
C THR A 60 3.73 -6.67 5.32
N VAL A 61 5.03 -6.64 5.02
CA VAL A 61 5.58 -5.82 3.92
C VAL A 61 5.09 -6.32 2.56
N SER A 62 5.08 -7.63 2.33
CA SER A 62 4.55 -8.22 1.10
C SER A 62 3.06 -7.94 0.94
N LEU A 63 2.27 -8.15 2.00
CA LEU A 63 0.84 -7.86 2.01
C LEU A 63 0.56 -6.37 1.71
N SER A 64 1.34 -5.47 2.32
CA SER A 64 1.21 -4.03 2.08
C SER A 64 1.49 -3.65 0.62
N LYS A 65 2.47 -4.32 -0.03
CA LYS A 65 2.70 -4.14 -1.47
C LYS A 65 1.53 -4.67 -2.28
N THR A 66 1.08 -5.89 -2.04
CA THR A 66 -0.04 -6.48 -2.76
C THR A 66 -1.30 -5.62 -2.68
N ILE A 67 -1.61 -5.07 -1.50
CA ILE A 67 -2.77 -4.17 -1.35
C ILE A 67 -2.60 -2.88 -2.17
N ARG A 68 -1.40 -2.27 -2.17
CA ARG A 68 -1.12 -1.09 -3.00
C ARG A 68 -1.23 -1.40 -4.49
N ASP A 69 -0.66 -2.52 -4.92
CA ASP A 69 -0.69 -2.96 -6.32
C ASP A 69 -2.14 -3.19 -6.79
N GLN A 70 -2.99 -3.79 -5.93
CA GLN A 70 -4.42 -3.97 -6.20
C GLN A 70 -5.16 -2.63 -6.31
N GLU A 71 -4.86 -1.67 -5.43
CA GLU A 71 -5.49 -0.35 -5.47
C GLU A 71 -5.09 0.44 -6.73
N GLU A 72 -3.82 0.39 -7.13
CA GLU A 72 -3.31 1.00 -8.35
C GLU A 72 -3.94 0.37 -9.61
N ALA A 73 -4.01 -0.96 -9.67
CA ALA A 73 -4.66 -1.68 -10.77
C ALA A 73 -6.14 -1.27 -10.92
N LYS A 74 -6.89 -1.22 -9.81
CA LYS A 74 -8.30 -0.80 -9.81
C LYS A 74 -8.47 0.64 -10.33
N ARG A 75 -7.59 1.56 -9.92
CA ARG A 75 -7.60 2.96 -10.39
C ARG A 75 -7.28 3.07 -11.88
N MET A 76 -6.39 2.23 -12.41
CA MET A 76 -6.10 2.22 -13.85
C MET A 76 -7.27 1.67 -14.66
N LEU A 77 -7.91 0.59 -14.20
CA LEU A 77 -9.07 0.02 -14.86
C LEU A 77 -10.23 1.03 -14.97
N SER A 78 -10.55 1.74 -13.89
CA SER A 78 -11.62 2.76 -13.93
C SER A 78 -11.35 3.86 -14.95
N ARG A 79 -10.07 4.27 -15.13
CA ARG A 79 -9.70 5.29 -16.13
C ARG A 79 -9.88 4.78 -17.56
N ILE A 80 -9.61 3.50 -17.81
CA ILE A 80 -9.80 2.87 -19.12
C ILE A 80 -11.29 2.71 -19.44
N ASP A 81 -12.07 2.24 -18.46
CA ASP A 81 -13.51 2.06 -18.64
C ASP A 81 -14.21 3.39 -18.92
N GLU A 82 -13.83 4.46 -18.22
CA GLU A 82 -14.36 5.80 -18.48
C GLU A 82 -13.97 6.30 -19.89
N ALA A 83 -12.71 6.16 -20.31
CA ALA A 83 -12.30 6.57 -21.66
C ALA A 83 -12.99 5.76 -22.77
N LYS A 84 -13.21 4.46 -22.56
CA LYS A 84 -13.99 3.62 -23.49
C LYS A 84 -15.46 4.04 -23.51
N LEU A 85 -16.03 4.35 -22.36
CA LEU A 85 -17.41 4.79 -22.24
C LEU A 85 -17.61 6.15 -22.91
N GLU A 86 -16.70 7.10 -22.72
CA GLU A 86 -16.69 8.38 -23.44
C GLU A 86 -16.61 8.17 -24.96
N ARG A 87 -15.75 7.25 -25.43
CA ARG A 87 -15.67 6.92 -26.86
C ARG A 87 -16.95 6.30 -27.40
N LEU A 88 -17.54 5.34 -26.67
CA LEU A 88 -18.80 4.71 -27.08
C LEU A 88 -19.94 5.74 -27.13
N LEU A 89 -20.02 6.64 -26.15
CA LEU A 89 -20.99 7.73 -26.16
C LEU A 89 -20.76 8.72 -27.32
N ALA A 90 -19.51 8.99 -27.68
CA ALA A 90 -19.17 9.86 -28.79
C ALA A 90 -19.48 9.24 -30.16
N ASP A 91 -19.25 7.93 -30.32
CA ASP A 91 -19.59 7.17 -31.53
C ASP A 91 -21.11 6.97 -31.67
N TYR A 92 -21.84 6.91 -30.54
CA TYR A 92 -23.29 6.76 -30.48
C TYR A 92 -23.96 8.06 -30.01
N ASP A 93 -23.84 9.14 -30.80
CA ASP A 93 -24.55 10.40 -30.55
C ASP A 93 -25.89 10.43 -31.32
N PRO A 94 -27.03 10.13 -30.66
CA PRO A 94 -28.34 10.07 -31.29
C PRO A 94 -28.89 11.43 -31.74
N PHE A 95 -28.19 12.54 -31.45
CA PHE A 95 -28.61 13.90 -31.84
C PHE A 95 -27.89 14.46 -33.07
N LYS A 96 -27.10 13.62 -33.77
CA LYS A 96 -26.42 14.00 -35.03
C LYS A 96 -27.20 13.60 -36.29
N GLN A 97 -28.54 13.61 -36.22
CA GLN A 97 -29.43 13.67 -37.37
C GLN A 97 -30.00 15.08 -37.51
#